data_AF-A0A7S4NHS8-F1
#
_entry.id   AF-A0A7S4NHS8-F1
#
_cell.length_a   1.000
_cell.length_b   1.000
_cell.length_c   1.000
_cell.angle_alpha   90.00
_cell.angle_beta   90.00
_cell.angle_gamma   90.00
#
_symmetry.space_group_name_H-M   'P 1'
#
loop_
_entity.id
_entity.type
_entity.pdbx_description
1 polymer ?
#
loop_
_entity_poly.entity_id
_entity_poly.type
_entity_poly.pdbx_seq_one_letter_code
_entity_poly.pdbx_strand_id
1 'polypeptide(L)'
;LKLLSCWVLGGWSSSLPFSVAMQRKGVHKCPVFYPTAQEFEDFEGYVLKIQEEAEPFGICKVIPPSSWKAREASYSHADDLVLHAPVRQEAAGRAGAYALMNITQRACTIAEYTRMASKDENRPPLTGLRLLQSQRWKDEEEEEEEEEEE
;
A
#
# COMPACT_ATOMS: atom_id res chain seq x y z
N LEU A 1 35.13 -43.36 4.50
CA LEU A 1 34.21 -42.25 4.11
C LEU A 1 33.09 -42.24 5.15
N LYS A 2 33.12 -41.29 6.10
CA LYS A 2 32.25 -40.09 6.17
C LYS A 2 30.75 -40.47 6.18
N LEU A 3 29.90 -40.14 7.15
CA LEU A 3 29.99 -39.28 8.34
C LEU A 3 28.91 -39.75 9.34
N LEU A 4 29.27 -39.72 10.62
CA LEU A 4 28.39 -40.00 11.75
C LEU A 4 27.30 -38.93 11.91
N SER A 5 26.11 -39.42 12.28
CA SER A 5 24.96 -38.68 12.78
C SER A 5 25.29 -37.92 14.05
N CYS A 6 25.30 -36.58 13.99
CA CYS A 6 25.25 -35.72 15.17
C CYS A 6 23.82 -35.62 15.68
N TRP A 7 23.51 -36.40 16.71
CA TRP A 7 22.53 -36.02 17.71
C TRP A 7 23.15 -34.93 18.58
N VAL A 8 22.77 -33.67 18.37
CA VAL A 8 23.03 -32.62 19.35
C VAL A 8 21.80 -32.57 20.26
N LEU A 9 21.97 -33.13 21.45
CA LEU A 9 21.16 -32.83 22.63
C LEU A 9 21.34 -31.34 22.94
N GLY A 10 20.37 -30.52 22.55
CA GLY A 10 20.32 -29.09 22.85
C GLY A 10 18.89 -28.74 23.24
N GLY A 11 18.71 -28.41 24.52
CA GLY A 11 17.41 -28.14 25.12
C GLY A 11 16.62 -27.06 24.39
N TRP A 12 15.31 -27.30 24.30
CA TRP A 12 14.34 -26.31 23.88
C TRP A 12 14.25 -25.25 24.98
N SER A 13 15.08 -24.21 24.89
CA SER A 13 14.95 -23.04 25.75
C SER A 13 13.71 -22.27 25.30
N SER A 14 12.61 -22.43 26.04
CA SER A 14 11.32 -21.75 25.84
C SER A 14 11.38 -20.27 26.22
N SER A 15 12.42 -19.56 25.79
CA SER A 15 12.61 -18.15 26.06
C SER A 15 13.00 -17.46 24.76
N LEU A 16 12.01 -17.24 23.90
CA LEU A 16 12.03 -16.08 23.02
C LEU A 16 11.57 -14.89 23.90
N PRO A 17 12.45 -13.96 24.30
CA PRO A 17 12.02 -12.79 25.04
C PRO A 17 11.64 -11.73 24.00
N PHE A 18 10.56 -11.92 23.25
CA PHE A 18 9.98 -10.84 22.45
C PHE A 18 8.47 -11.03 22.32
N SER A 19 7.81 -11.21 23.47
CA SER A 19 6.46 -10.66 23.60
C SER A 19 6.58 -9.14 23.57
N VAL A 20 6.66 -8.57 22.38
CA VAL A 20 6.14 -7.22 22.17
C VAL A 20 4.66 -7.37 22.42
N ALA A 21 4.27 -7.13 23.68
CA ALA A 21 2.91 -6.75 23.97
C ALA A 21 2.65 -5.53 23.07
N MET A 22 1.95 -5.77 21.97
CA MET A 22 1.54 -4.74 21.04
C MET A 22 0.49 -3.92 21.80
N GLN A 23 0.99 -2.99 22.60
CA GLN A 23 0.21 -2.10 23.42
C GLN A 23 -0.64 -1.34 22.42
N ARG A 24 -1.95 -1.65 22.35
CA ARG A 24 -2.91 -1.00 21.47
C ARG A 24 -3.09 0.44 21.93
N LYS A 25 -2.07 1.28 21.74
CA LYS A 25 -2.21 2.72 21.66
C LYS A 25 -3.22 2.96 20.54
N GLY A 26 -4.25 3.78 20.80
CA GLY A 26 -5.27 4.09 19.81
C GLY A 26 -4.64 4.51 18.49
N VAL A 27 -5.31 4.23 17.37
CA VAL A 27 -4.80 4.57 16.04
C VAL A 27 -4.65 6.09 15.95
N HIS A 28 -3.42 6.58 16.09
CA HIS A 28 -3.12 7.99 15.93
C HIS A 28 -3.20 8.34 14.44
N LYS A 29 -3.81 9.47 14.11
CA LYS A 29 -3.86 9.94 12.72
C LYS A 29 -2.44 10.31 12.28
N CYS A 30 -2.08 9.86 11.08
CA CYS A 30 -0.85 10.24 10.40
C CYS A 30 -0.75 11.78 10.29
N PRO A 31 0.42 12.39 10.61
CA PRO A 31 0.61 13.83 10.56
C PRO A 31 0.53 14.37 9.13
N VAL A 32 -0.01 15.58 9.00
CA VAL A 32 -0.15 16.30 7.72
C VAL A 32 0.53 17.66 7.84
N PHE A 33 1.50 17.90 6.96
CA PHE A 33 2.33 19.11 6.96
C PHE A 33 2.00 20.02 5.77
N TYR A 34 2.15 21.33 6.01
CA TYR A 34 1.85 22.41 5.05
C TYR A 34 3.03 23.39 5.00
N PRO A 35 4.10 23.08 4.24
CA PRO A 35 5.26 23.95 4.11
C PRO A 35 4.91 25.31 3.51
N THR A 36 5.71 26.32 3.85
CA THR A 36 5.75 27.56 3.07
C THR A 36 6.49 27.35 1.76
N ALA A 37 6.41 28.31 0.82
CA ALA A 37 7.14 28.24 -0.43
C ALA A 37 8.68 28.16 -0.22
N GLN A 38 9.22 28.86 0.78
CA GLN A 38 10.66 28.78 1.09
C GLN A 38 11.05 27.43 1.70
N GLU A 39 10.20 26.90 2.58
CA GLU A 39 10.45 25.58 3.19
C GLU A 39 10.35 24.46 2.16
N PHE A 40 9.46 24.59 1.18
CA PHE A 40 9.27 23.59 0.14
C PHE A 40 10.39 23.59 -0.92
N GLU A 41 11.18 24.66 -0.99
CA GLU A 41 12.32 24.76 -1.91
C GLU A 41 13.50 23.89 -1.45
N ASP A 42 13.71 23.77 -0.14
CA ASP A 42 14.74 22.90 0.46
C ASP A 42 14.15 21.59 0.98
N PHE A 43 14.12 20.58 0.10
CA PHE A 43 13.58 19.25 0.45
C PHE A 43 14.30 18.62 1.65
N GLU A 44 15.63 18.65 1.69
CA GLU A 44 16.40 17.99 2.75
C GLU A 44 16.21 18.70 4.09
N GLY A 45 16.30 20.03 4.10
CA GLY A 45 16.05 20.84 5.29
C GLY A 45 14.62 20.64 5.81
N TYR A 46 13.63 20.53 4.93
CA TYR A 46 12.26 20.30 5.35
C TYR A 46 12.02 18.89 5.90
N VAL A 47 12.62 17.86 5.30
CA VAL A 47 12.54 16.48 5.81
C VAL A 47 13.15 16.38 7.21
N LEU A 48 14.34 16.95 7.41
CA LEU A 48 14.98 16.98 8.73
C LEU A 48 14.13 17.72 9.77
N LYS A 49 13.49 18.83 9.37
CA LYS A 49 12.59 19.60 10.25
C LYS A 49 11.39 18.78 10.73
N ILE A 50 10.77 17.98 9.85
CA ILE A 50 9.56 17.20 10.19
C ILE A 50 9.87 15.81 10.76
N GLN A 51 11.13 15.38 10.73
CA GLN A 51 11.52 14.00 11.07
C GLN A 51 11.10 13.61 12.50
N GLU A 52 11.40 14.43 13.50
CA GLU A 52 11.10 14.10 14.91
C GLU A 52 9.60 13.85 15.17
N GLU A 53 8.73 14.55 14.43
CA GLU A 53 7.27 14.39 14.53
C GLU A 53 6.74 13.24 13.66
N ALA A 54 7.34 13.01 12.48
CA ALA A 54 6.88 12.00 11.53
C ALA A 54 7.40 10.58 11.83
N GLU A 55 8.61 10.46 12.40
CA GLU A 55 9.31 9.19 12.63
C GLU A 55 8.49 8.19 13.46
N PRO A 56 7.81 8.58 14.55
CA PRO A 56 6.98 7.64 15.33
C PRO A 56 5.81 7.03 14.56
N PHE A 57 5.38 7.64 13.45
CA PHE A 57 4.24 7.20 12.64
C PHE A 57 4.65 6.34 11.43
N GLY A 58 5.91 6.44 10.99
CA GLY A 58 6.43 5.75 9.81
C GLY A 58 5.92 6.28 8.45
N ILE A 59 4.86 7.08 8.44
CA ILE A 59 4.32 7.75 7.25
C ILE A 59 3.79 9.15 7.64
N CYS A 60 3.97 10.11 6.74
CA CYS A 60 3.37 11.45 6.84
C CYS A 60 2.83 11.90 5.47
N LYS A 61 1.98 12.94 5.47
CA LYS A 61 1.51 13.59 4.24
C LYS A 61 2.02 15.03 4.20
N VAL A 62 2.66 15.43 3.10
CA VAL A 62 3.03 16.82 2.84
C VAL A 62 2.12 17.36 1.74
N ILE A 63 1.43 18.47 2.02
CA ILE A 63 0.61 19.17 1.02
C ILE A 63 1.43 20.35 0.51
N PRO A 64 1.82 20.38 -0.78
CA PRO A 64 2.66 21.44 -1.30
C PRO A 64 1.98 22.81 -1.20
N PRO A 65 2.75 23.92 -1.20
CA PRO A 65 2.19 25.27 -1.28
C PRO A 65 1.32 25.43 -2.52
N SER A 66 0.25 26.23 -2.43
CA SER A 66 -0.69 26.43 -3.55
C SER A 66 -0.08 27.06 -4.80
N SER A 67 1.06 27.75 -4.65
CA SER A 67 1.84 28.31 -5.75
C SER A 67 2.64 27.27 -6.53
N TRP A 68 2.85 26.08 -5.96
CA TRP A 68 3.65 25.03 -6.58
C TRP A 68 2.82 24.15 -7.51
N LYS A 69 3.38 23.85 -8.68
CA LYS A 69 2.84 22.88 -9.64
C LYS A 69 3.97 22.00 -10.14
N ALA A 70 3.75 20.68 -10.12
CA ALA A 70 4.74 19.71 -10.62
C ALA A 70 5.01 19.86 -12.13
N ARG A 71 4.00 20.29 -12.88
CA ARG A 71 4.05 20.46 -14.34
C ARG A 71 3.12 21.61 -14.76
N GLU A 72 3.59 22.43 -15.69
CA GLU A 72 2.79 23.50 -16.30
C GLU A 72 1.79 22.97 -17.34
N ALA A 73 2.19 21.97 -18.12
CA ALA A 73 1.34 21.30 -19.10
C ALA A 73 0.32 20.34 -18.46
N SER A 74 -0.84 20.21 -19.12
CA SER A 74 -1.89 19.25 -18.77
C SER A 74 -1.42 17.80 -18.89
N TYR A 75 -2.05 16.86 -18.19
CA TYR A 75 -1.75 15.42 -18.30
C TYR A 75 -2.41 14.74 -19.52
N SER A 76 -2.97 15.50 -20.47
CA SER A 76 -3.70 14.97 -21.63
C SER A 76 -2.87 14.08 -22.56
N HIS A 77 -1.55 14.29 -22.62
CA HIS A 77 -0.62 13.47 -23.40
C HIS A 77 -0.14 12.21 -22.65
N ALA A 78 -0.69 11.92 -21.46
CA ALA A 78 -0.38 10.68 -20.76
C ALA A 78 -0.96 9.45 -21.48
N ASP A 79 -2.04 9.62 -22.23
CA ASP A 79 -2.78 8.54 -22.90
C ASP A 79 -1.93 7.68 -23.85
N ASP A 80 -0.93 8.29 -24.48
CA ASP A 80 -0.01 7.63 -25.43
C ASP A 80 1.13 6.86 -24.73
N LEU A 81 1.30 7.01 -23.42
CA LEU A 81 2.34 6.29 -22.67
C LEU A 81 2.00 4.79 -22.59
N VAL A 82 3.03 3.95 -22.73
CA VAL A 82 2.91 2.49 -22.69
C VAL A 82 3.34 1.96 -21.34
N LEU A 83 2.44 1.25 -20.67
CA LEU A 83 2.74 0.39 -19.52
C LEU A 83 3.29 -0.92 -20.06
N HIS A 84 4.60 -1.15 -19.92
CA HIS A 84 5.25 -2.33 -20.50
C HIS A 84 4.94 -3.65 -19.79
N ALA A 85 4.72 -3.59 -18.47
CA ALA A 85 4.44 -4.76 -17.64
C ALA A 85 3.39 -4.41 -16.56
N PRO A 86 2.13 -4.16 -16.95
CA PRO A 86 1.07 -3.94 -15.98
C PRO A 86 0.88 -5.18 -15.10
N VAL A 87 0.44 -5.01 -13.86
CA VAL A 87 0.26 -6.09 -12.88
C VAL A 87 -1.20 -6.15 -12.46
N ARG A 88 -1.81 -7.33 -12.59
CA ARG A 88 -3.06 -7.67 -11.92
C ARG A 88 -2.72 -8.25 -10.55
N GLN A 89 -3.42 -7.79 -9.53
CA GLN A 89 -3.24 -8.27 -8.16
C GLN A 89 -4.46 -9.13 -7.81
N GLU A 90 -4.23 -10.41 -7.55
CA GLU A 90 -5.25 -11.33 -7.07
C GLU A 90 -5.00 -11.56 -5.59
N ALA A 91 -5.98 -11.21 -4.76
CA ALA A 91 -5.92 -11.43 -3.33
C ALA A 91 -6.56 -12.78 -3.01
N ALA A 92 -5.93 -13.54 -2.11
CA ALA A 92 -6.49 -14.78 -1.59
C ALA A 92 -6.25 -14.85 -0.08
N GLY A 93 -7.26 -15.22 0.68
CA GLY A 93 -7.27 -15.28 2.13
C GLY A 93 -8.55 -14.70 2.72
N ARG A 94 -8.70 -14.79 4.04
CA ARG A 94 -9.95 -14.43 4.73
C ARG A 94 -9.71 -13.91 6.13
N ALA A 95 -10.75 -13.32 6.73
CA ALA A 95 -10.75 -12.85 8.11
C ALA A 95 -9.58 -11.87 8.40
N GLY A 96 -9.28 -10.98 7.45
CA GLY A 96 -8.23 -9.98 7.57
C GLY A 96 -6.81 -10.49 7.31
N ALA A 97 -6.64 -11.72 6.81
CA ALA A 97 -5.34 -12.29 6.45
C ALA A 97 -5.32 -12.72 4.98
N TYR A 98 -4.65 -11.93 4.14
CA TYR A 98 -4.59 -12.12 2.69
C TYR A 98 -3.14 -12.24 2.19
N ALA A 99 -2.96 -13.07 1.17
CA ALA A 99 -1.79 -13.07 0.30
C ALA A 99 -2.16 -12.41 -1.04
N LEU A 100 -1.23 -11.64 -1.60
CA LEU A 100 -1.39 -11.04 -2.92
C LEU A 100 -0.51 -11.77 -3.93
N MET A 101 -1.14 -12.30 -4.97
CA MET A 101 -0.48 -12.87 -6.15
C MET A 101 -0.40 -11.79 -7.23
N ASN A 102 0.83 -11.47 -7.66
CA ASN A 102 1.08 -10.48 -8.70
C ASN A 102 1.21 -11.16 -10.06
N ILE A 103 0.22 -10.99 -10.92
CA ILE A 103 0.17 -11.58 -12.26
C ILE A 103 0.50 -10.50 -13.28
N THR A 104 1.62 -10.68 -13.99
CA THR A 104 2.02 -9.75 -15.05
C THR A 104 1.07 -9.87 -16.25
N GLN A 105 0.59 -8.73 -16.71
CA GLN A 105 -0.34 -8.59 -17.84
C GLN A 105 0.41 -8.12 -19.10
N ARG A 106 -0.27 -8.19 -20.24
CA ARG A 106 0.28 -7.69 -21.51
C ARG A 106 0.42 -6.18 -21.48
N ALA A 107 1.47 -5.67 -22.13
CA ALA A 107 1.67 -4.24 -22.27
C ALA A 107 0.42 -3.55 -22.86
N CYS A 108 0.08 -2.40 -22.32
CA CYS A 108 -1.07 -1.59 -22.74
C CYS A 108 -0.75 -0.11 -22.64
N THR A 109 -1.52 0.74 -23.31
CA THR A 109 -1.39 2.20 -23.14
C THR A 109 -2.14 2.69 -21.90
N ILE A 110 -1.81 3.90 -21.42
CA ILE A 110 -2.57 4.53 -20.33
C ILE A 110 -4.03 4.74 -20.74
N ALA A 111 -4.33 5.04 -22.01
CA ALA A 111 -5.72 5.13 -22.49
C ALA A 111 -6.47 3.80 -22.36
N GLU A 112 -5.82 2.69 -22.71
CA GLU A 112 -6.40 1.35 -22.57
C GLU A 112 -6.60 0.96 -21.11
N TYR A 113 -5.63 1.28 -20.25
CA TYR A 113 -5.73 1.08 -18.80
C TYR A 113 -6.85 1.92 -18.19
N THR A 114 -6.98 3.19 -18.58
CA THR A 114 -8.04 4.08 -18.11
C THR A 114 -9.42 3.56 -18.51
N ARG A 115 -9.57 3.07 -19.73
CA ARG A 115 -10.79 2.40 -20.20
C ARG A 115 -11.12 1.14 -19.38
N MET A 116 -10.10 0.37 -18.97
CA MET A 116 -10.27 -0.79 -18.10
C MET A 116 -10.73 -0.39 -16.69
N ALA A 117 -10.05 0.57 -16.07
CA ALA A 117 -10.35 1.08 -14.73
C ALA A 117 -11.73 1.75 -14.63
N SER A 118 -12.24 2.29 -15.75
CA SER A 118 -13.56 2.93 -15.81
C SER A 118 -14.73 1.97 -16.00
N LYS A 119 -14.47 0.67 -16.21
CA LYS A 119 -15.54 -0.33 -16.31
C LYS A 119 -16.23 -0.51 -14.96
N ASP A 120 -17.48 -0.98 -15.00
CA ASP A 120 -18.30 -1.15 -13.80
C ASP A 120 -17.64 -2.08 -12.76
N GLU A 121 -16.93 -3.11 -13.22
CA GLU A 121 -16.26 -4.06 -12.34
C GLU A 121 -15.00 -3.48 -11.65
N ASN A 122 -14.39 -2.43 -12.21
CA ASN A 122 -13.14 -1.86 -11.71
C ASN A 122 -13.30 -0.48 -11.09
N ARG A 123 -14.47 0.15 -11.27
CA ARG A 123 -14.72 1.47 -10.70
C ARG A 123 -14.87 1.35 -9.18
N PRO A 124 -14.38 2.33 -8.41
CA PRO A 124 -14.64 2.34 -6.99
C PRO A 124 -16.16 2.38 -6.74
N PRO A 125 -16.68 1.65 -5.74
CA PRO A 125 -18.07 1.79 -5.36
C PRO A 125 -18.34 3.26 -5.00
N LEU A 126 -19.52 3.76 -5.39
CA LEU A 126 -19.89 5.18 -5.24
C LEU A 126 -20.14 5.61 -3.79
N THR A 127 -19.79 4.75 -2.84
CA THR A 127 -19.98 4.92 -1.41
C THR A 127 -18.91 5.85 -0.84
N GLY A 128 -19.27 6.68 0.14
CA GLY A 128 -18.35 7.64 0.74
C GLY A 128 -17.06 7.00 1.30
N LEU A 129 -15.98 7.78 1.39
CA LEU A 129 -14.60 7.33 1.69
C LEU A 129 -14.45 6.36 2.87
N ARG A 130 -15.25 6.50 3.95
CA ARG A 130 -15.23 5.57 5.09
C ARG A 130 -15.86 4.21 4.78
N LEU A 131 -16.91 4.21 3.97
CA LEU A 131 -17.60 3.00 3.58
C LEU A 131 -16.82 2.26 2.50
N LEU A 132 -16.09 2.97 1.63
CA LEU A 132 -15.13 2.37 0.69
C LEU A 132 -14.09 1.48 1.40
N GLN A 133 -13.58 1.94 2.55
CA GLN A 133 -12.62 1.14 3.33
C GLN A 133 -13.24 -0.12 3.91
N SER A 134 -14.46 -0.05 4.45
CA SER A 134 -15.11 -1.23 5.03
C SER A 134 -15.63 -2.19 3.97
N GLN A 135 -16.01 -1.70 2.79
CA GLN A 135 -16.55 -2.50 1.71
C GLN A 135 -15.44 -3.27 1.00
N ARG A 136 -14.27 -2.65 0.78
CA ARG A 136 -13.11 -3.32 0.16
C ARG A 136 -12.77 -4.66 0.82
N TRP A 137 -12.74 -4.70 2.15
CA TRP A 137 -12.42 -5.94 2.87
C TRP A 137 -13.57 -6.95 2.90
N LYS A 138 -14.81 -6.51 2.63
CA LYS A 138 -15.99 -7.38 2.60
C LYS A 138 -16.18 -8.00 1.23
N ASP A 139 -15.97 -7.23 0.16
CA ASP A 139 -16.04 -7.73 -1.21
C ASP A 139 -14.97 -8.82 -1.44
N GLU A 140 -13.76 -8.63 -0.89
CA GLU A 140 -12.70 -9.64 -0.88
C GLU A 140 -13.07 -10.90 -0.05
N GLU A 141 -14.02 -10.85 0.90
CA GLU A 141 -14.53 -12.02 1.63
C GLU A 141 -15.68 -12.71 0.89
N GLU A 142 -16.55 -11.95 0.21
CA GLU A 142 -17.71 -12.48 -0.53
C GLU A 142 -17.31 -13.15 -1.86
N GLU A 143 -16.31 -12.63 -2.59
CA GLU A 143 -15.83 -13.26 -3.85
C GLU A 143 -15.26 -14.68 -3.62
N GLU A 144 -14.67 -14.98 -2.46
CA GLU A 144 -14.17 -16.32 -2.15
C GLU A 144 -15.28 -17.32 -1.78
N GLU A 145 -16.34 -16.87 -1.09
CA GLU A 145 -17.47 -17.74 -0.73
C GLU A 145 -18.20 -18.24 -1.99
N GLU A 146 -18.28 -17.42 -3.05
CA GLU A 146 -18.85 -17.81 -4.33
C GLU A 146 -17.94 -18.78 -5.12
N GLU A 147 -16.61 -18.66 -5.03
CA GLU A 147 -15.67 -19.60 -5.67
C GLU A 147 -15.56 -20.97 -4.96
N GLU A 148 -15.80 -21.06 -3.64
CA GLU A 148 -15.81 -22.34 -2.91
C GLU A 148 -17.11 -23.15 -3.13
N GLU A 149 -18.19 -22.52 -3.59
CA GLU A 149 -19.51 -23.16 -3.82
C GLU A 149 -19.71 -23.73 -5.24
N GLU A 150 -18.83 -23.43 -6.20
CA GLU A 150 -18.79 -24.02 -7.57
C GLU A 150 -17.89 -25.27 -7.70
#